data_AF-A0A1H8WF75-F1
#
_entry.id   AF-A0A1H8WF75-F1
#
_cell.length_a   1.000
_cell.length_b   1.000
_cell.length_c   1.000
_cell.angle_alpha   90.00
_cell.angle_beta   90.00
_cell.angle_gamma   90.00
#
_symmetry.space_group_name_H-M   'P 1'
#
loop_
_entity.id
_entity.type
_entity.pdbx_description
1 polymer ?
#
loop_
_entity_poly.entity_id
_entity_poly.type
_entity_poly.pdbx_seq_one_letter_code
_entity_poly.pdbx_strand_id
1 'polypeptide(L)'
;MAEVLAEVDAAARDLDATARALSGTAAEAASRAGTAATSAADASHRAGGLSSAAEGLGRSIDAVGGDVREAAAMARDAVTGTDRSAEVMQSLGEAAARIGDVVTVIAGLASQTNLLALNATIEAARAGEAGRGFAVVAAEVKQLAGQTDRATQEISAQVAAIQDTTRRATAAMGEVAERARAINGVTDRVATAVDTQVGATQAIVRGVAETAAGTATVRGAVDGLAHDAAATGDAARQVLQAADTVAQQSASIGAEVRRFLATLRAA
;
A
#
# COMPACT_ATOMS: atom_id res chain seq x y z
N MET A 1 -84.14 14.53 22.71
CA MET A 1 -83.85 14.90 21.30
C MET A 1 -82.82 16.01 21.17
N ALA A 2 -82.95 17.16 21.87
CA ALA A 2 -81.94 18.23 21.81
C ALA A 2 -80.55 17.76 22.29
N GLU A 3 -80.51 16.96 23.36
CA GLU A 3 -79.28 16.34 23.89
C GLU A 3 -78.62 15.38 22.89
N VAL A 4 -79.40 14.45 22.30
CA VAL A 4 -78.92 13.51 21.27
C VAL A 4 -78.36 14.24 20.03
N LEU A 5 -79.00 15.32 19.58
CA LEU A 5 -78.49 16.12 18.46
C LEU A 5 -77.17 16.84 18.81
N ALA A 6 -77.04 17.29 20.06
CA ALA A 6 -75.80 17.89 20.56
C ALA A 6 -74.66 16.86 20.66
N GLU A 7 -74.96 15.62 21.08
CA GLU A 7 -73.98 14.52 21.10
C GLU A 7 -73.53 14.13 19.68
N VAL A 8 -74.45 14.06 18.71
CA VAL A 8 -74.10 13.76 17.30
C VAL A 8 -73.26 14.87 16.67
N ASP A 9 -73.58 16.15 16.94
CA ASP A 9 -72.78 17.29 16.48
C ASP A 9 -71.38 17.30 17.11
N ALA A 10 -71.28 16.97 18.41
CA ALA A 10 -69.99 16.81 19.08
C ALA A 10 -69.16 15.66 18.50
N ALA A 11 -69.76 14.49 18.26
CA ALA A 11 -69.10 13.35 17.64
C ALA A 11 -68.63 13.65 16.20
N ALA A 12 -69.43 14.38 15.41
CA ALA A 12 -69.03 14.82 14.07
C ALA A 12 -67.83 15.77 14.11
N ARG A 13 -67.79 16.71 15.06
CA ARG A 13 -66.61 17.58 15.26
C ARG A 13 -65.37 16.81 15.69
N ASP A 14 -65.51 15.80 16.54
CA ASP A 14 -64.40 14.97 16.98
C ASP A 14 -63.84 14.11 15.84
N LEU A 15 -64.72 13.58 14.97
CA LEU A 15 -64.33 12.90 13.73
C LEU A 15 -63.62 13.83 12.74
N ASP A 16 -64.10 15.07 12.55
CA ASP A 16 -63.41 16.07 11.71
C ASP A 16 -62.00 16.38 12.25
N ALA A 17 -61.88 16.63 13.55
CA ALA A 17 -60.59 16.91 14.20
C ALA A 17 -59.62 15.72 14.04
N THR A 18 -60.09 14.50 14.31
CA THR A 18 -59.30 13.27 14.19
C THR A 18 -58.85 13.03 12.74
N ALA A 19 -59.74 13.24 11.78
CA ALA A 19 -59.41 13.03 10.38
C ALA A 19 -58.46 14.09 9.83
N ARG A 20 -58.56 15.36 10.27
CA ARG A 20 -57.54 16.38 9.98
C ARG A 20 -56.18 16.00 10.55
N ALA A 21 -56.14 15.51 11.78
CA ALA A 21 -54.90 15.04 12.40
C ALA A 21 -54.28 13.87 11.61
N LEU A 22 -55.09 12.86 11.25
CA LEU A 22 -54.65 11.73 10.41
C LEU A 22 -54.10 12.19 9.06
N SER A 23 -54.78 13.10 8.38
CA SER A 23 -54.31 13.68 7.11
C SER A 23 -52.96 14.38 7.26
N GLY A 24 -52.79 15.15 8.35
CA GLY A 24 -51.51 15.80 8.68
C GLY A 24 -50.38 14.79 8.93
N THR A 25 -50.64 13.75 9.74
CA THR A 25 -49.67 12.68 10.00
C THR A 25 -49.31 11.92 8.73
N ALA A 26 -50.27 11.66 7.85
CA ALA A 26 -50.04 10.98 6.58
C ALA A 26 -49.17 11.83 5.63
N ALA A 27 -49.43 13.13 5.54
CA ALA A 27 -48.62 14.05 4.76
C ALA A 27 -47.17 14.13 5.29
N GLU A 28 -47.00 14.16 6.61
CA GLU A 28 -45.67 14.13 7.23
C GLU A 28 -44.94 12.81 6.97
N ALA A 29 -45.63 11.67 7.09
CA ALA A 29 -45.06 10.35 6.81
C ALA A 29 -44.60 10.24 5.34
N ALA A 30 -45.41 10.73 4.38
CA ALA A 30 -45.05 10.77 2.97
C ALA A 30 -43.82 11.66 2.70
N SER A 31 -43.74 12.82 3.36
CA SER A 31 -42.57 13.71 3.25
C SER A 31 -41.30 13.04 3.78
N ARG A 32 -41.36 12.42 4.96
CA ARG A 32 -40.24 11.66 5.56
C ARG A 32 -39.82 10.48 4.69
N ALA A 33 -40.78 9.77 4.10
CA ALA A 33 -40.52 8.70 3.13
C ALA A 33 -39.75 9.25 1.91
N GLY A 34 -40.15 10.39 1.36
CA GLY A 34 -39.43 11.04 0.26
C GLY A 34 -37.97 11.36 0.59
N THR A 35 -37.70 11.95 1.77
CA THR A 35 -36.32 12.21 2.22
C THR A 35 -35.50 10.93 2.42
N ALA A 36 -36.11 9.89 2.96
CA ALA A 36 -35.47 8.59 3.14
C ALA A 36 -35.15 7.92 1.79
N ALA A 37 -36.02 8.05 0.79
CA ALA A 37 -35.79 7.53 -0.56
C ALA A 37 -34.58 8.20 -1.23
N THR A 38 -34.47 9.53 -1.15
CA THR A 38 -33.31 10.27 -1.66
C THR A 38 -32.02 9.82 -0.95
N SER A 39 -32.06 9.69 0.37
CA SER A 39 -30.90 9.24 1.17
C SER A 39 -30.45 7.83 0.79
N ALA A 40 -31.40 6.92 0.55
CA ALA A 40 -31.11 5.55 0.11
C ALA A 40 -30.51 5.53 -1.31
N ALA A 41 -31.01 6.36 -2.22
CA ALA A 41 -30.46 6.48 -3.58
C ALA A 41 -29.01 7.02 -3.56
N ASP A 42 -28.74 8.05 -2.76
CA ASP A 42 -27.39 8.59 -2.59
C ASP A 42 -26.43 7.56 -2.00
N ALA A 43 -26.88 6.80 -0.99
CA ALA A 43 -26.11 5.72 -0.40
C ALA A 43 -25.78 4.61 -1.42
N SER A 44 -26.75 4.23 -2.24
CA SER A 44 -26.53 3.25 -3.33
C SER A 44 -25.53 3.76 -4.37
N HIS A 45 -25.60 5.04 -4.75
CA HIS A 45 -24.65 5.64 -5.68
C HIS A 45 -23.23 5.65 -5.10
N ARG A 46 -23.09 6.03 -3.82
CA ARG A 46 -21.80 5.99 -3.11
C ARG A 46 -21.24 4.57 -3.02
N ALA A 47 -22.08 3.57 -2.74
CA ALA A 47 -21.68 2.17 -2.73
C ALA A 47 -21.11 1.74 -4.09
N GLY A 48 -21.75 2.12 -5.20
CA GLY A 48 -21.22 1.88 -6.55
C GLY A 48 -19.83 2.52 -6.78
N GLY A 49 -19.65 3.77 -6.34
CA GLY A 49 -18.34 4.45 -6.40
C GLY A 49 -17.26 3.75 -5.58
N LEU A 50 -17.61 3.27 -4.37
CA LEU A 50 -16.69 2.50 -3.52
C LEU A 50 -16.31 1.16 -4.15
N SER A 51 -17.24 0.49 -4.84
CA SER A 51 -16.95 -0.76 -5.57
C SER A 51 -15.87 -0.54 -6.63
N SER A 52 -16.03 0.48 -7.48
CA SER A 52 -15.05 0.82 -8.51
C SER A 52 -13.69 1.20 -7.92
N ALA A 53 -13.69 1.91 -6.79
CA ALA A 53 -12.46 2.26 -6.08
C ALA A 53 -11.76 1.01 -5.51
N ALA A 54 -12.50 0.05 -4.96
CA ALA A 54 -11.96 -1.20 -4.45
C ALA A 54 -11.39 -2.08 -5.57
N GLU A 55 -12.03 -2.13 -6.74
CA GLU A 55 -11.46 -2.80 -7.93
C GLU A 55 -10.17 -2.13 -8.40
N GLY A 56 -10.11 -0.79 -8.36
CA GLY A 56 -8.90 -0.03 -8.65
C GLY A 56 -7.76 -0.34 -7.68
N LEU A 57 -8.07 -0.44 -6.38
CA LEU A 57 -7.12 -0.87 -5.35
C LEU A 57 -6.62 -2.29 -5.62
N GLY A 58 -7.50 -3.23 -5.98
CA GLY A 58 -7.11 -4.60 -6.32
C GLY A 58 -6.04 -4.65 -7.42
N ARG A 59 -6.25 -3.93 -8.54
CA ARG A 59 -5.26 -3.84 -9.62
C ARG A 59 -3.94 -3.21 -9.17
N SER A 60 -4.00 -2.18 -8.32
CA SER A 60 -2.80 -1.53 -7.79
C SER A 60 -2.01 -2.45 -6.87
N ILE A 61 -2.69 -3.25 -6.04
CA ILE A 61 -2.07 -4.22 -5.14
C ILE A 61 -1.40 -5.33 -5.94
N ASP A 62 -2.06 -5.82 -7.00
CA ASP A 62 -1.48 -6.83 -7.90
C ASP A 62 -0.21 -6.33 -8.60
N ALA A 63 -0.22 -5.08 -9.07
CA ALA A 63 0.94 -4.43 -9.68
C ALA A 63 2.11 -4.32 -8.69
N VAL A 64 1.85 -3.80 -7.48
CA VAL A 64 2.85 -3.72 -6.41
C VAL A 64 3.39 -5.10 -6.04
N GLY A 65 2.53 -6.12 -5.98
CA GLY A 65 2.96 -7.51 -5.75
C GLY A 65 3.84 -8.07 -6.88
N GLY A 66 3.68 -7.59 -8.12
CA GLY A 66 4.61 -7.84 -9.22
C GLY A 66 5.97 -7.19 -8.99
N ASP A 67 5.99 -5.87 -8.76
CA ASP A 67 7.21 -5.08 -8.56
C ASP A 67 8.05 -5.60 -7.39
N VAL A 68 7.40 -6.03 -6.30
CA VAL A 68 8.08 -6.60 -5.12
C VAL A 68 8.78 -7.92 -5.45
N ARG A 69 8.16 -8.77 -6.27
CA ARG A 69 8.76 -10.04 -6.70
C ARG A 69 9.96 -9.80 -7.62
N GLU A 70 9.86 -8.82 -8.50
CA GLU A 70 10.98 -8.40 -9.36
C GLU A 70 12.14 -7.85 -8.53
N ALA A 71 11.86 -6.94 -7.58
CA ALA A 71 12.88 -6.41 -6.68
C ALA A 71 13.58 -7.50 -5.86
N ALA A 72 12.84 -8.51 -5.38
CA ALA A 72 13.42 -9.64 -4.66
C ALA A 72 14.32 -10.50 -5.57
N ALA A 73 13.94 -10.68 -6.85
CA ALA A 73 14.78 -11.38 -7.82
C ALA A 73 16.07 -10.61 -8.09
N MET A 74 15.99 -9.30 -8.35
CA MET A 74 17.16 -8.44 -8.55
C MET A 74 18.11 -8.45 -7.35
N ALA A 75 17.58 -8.46 -6.13
CA ALA A 75 18.39 -8.55 -4.91
C ALA A 75 19.14 -9.89 -4.83
N ARG A 76 18.50 -11.02 -5.16
CA ARG A 76 19.15 -12.34 -5.21
C ARG A 76 20.23 -12.41 -6.29
N ASP A 77 19.98 -11.82 -7.45
CA ASP A 77 20.95 -11.75 -8.54
C ASP A 77 22.16 -10.90 -8.14
N ALA A 78 21.95 -9.79 -7.42
CA ALA A 78 23.03 -8.97 -6.88
C ALA A 78 23.91 -9.72 -5.88
N VAL A 79 23.32 -10.53 -4.98
CA VAL A 79 24.08 -11.40 -4.07
C VAL A 79 24.91 -12.40 -4.87
N THR A 80 24.31 -13.09 -5.83
CA THR A 80 25.02 -14.07 -6.67
C THR A 80 26.17 -13.44 -7.45
N GLY A 81 25.94 -12.24 -8.03
CA GLY A 81 26.96 -11.51 -8.78
C GLY A 81 28.10 -10.98 -7.90
N THR A 82 27.81 -10.61 -6.65
CA THR A 82 28.84 -10.21 -5.68
C THR A 82 29.64 -11.41 -5.20
N ASP A 83 29.02 -12.55 -4.89
CA ASP A 83 29.72 -13.77 -4.50
C ASP A 83 30.70 -14.24 -5.59
N ARG A 84 30.25 -14.30 -6.85
CA ARG A 84 31.13 -14.65 -7.98
C ARG A 84 32.29 -13.69 -8.15
N SER A 85 32.06 -12.40 -8.00
CA SER A 85 33.13 -11.42 -8.14
C SER A 85 34.13 -11.54 -6.96
N ALA A 86 33.68 -11.99 -5.78
CA ALA A 86 34.51 -12.13 -4.59
C ALA A 86 35.48 -13.30 -4.76
N GLU A 87 35.02 -14.40 -5.36
CA GLU A 87 35.87 -15.53 -5.76
C GLU A 87 36.99 -15.09 -6.74
N VAL A 88 36.66 -14.22 -7.70
CA VAL A 88 37.65 -13.66 -8.64
C VAL A 88 38.67 -12.78 -7.90
N MET A 89 38.22 -11.94 -6.97
CA MET A 89 39.13 -11.12 -6.15
C MET A 89 40.02 -11.99 -5.26
N GLN A 90 39.48 -13.04 -4.64
CA GLN A 90 40.27 -13.99 -3.87
C GLN A 90 41.36 -14.65 -4.72
N SER A 91 41.00 -15.13 -5.91
CA SER A 91 41.94 -15.74 -6.86
C SER A 91 43.04 -14.76 -7.29
N LEU A 92 42.70 -13.48 -7.49
CA LEU A 92 43.66 -12.42 -7.79
C LEU A 92 44.60 -12.15 -6.61
N GLY A 93 44.08 -12.14 -5.38
CA GLY A 93 44.86 -11.98 -4.15
C GLY A 93 45.88 -13.11 -3.97
N GLU A 94 45.46 -14.35 -4.21
CA GLU A 94 46.35 -15.52 -4.18
C GLU A 94 47.42 -15.47 -5.28
N ALA A 95 47.07 -15.03 -6.49
CA ALA A 95 48.02 -14.85 -7.58
C ALA A 95 49.06 -13.77 -7.24
N ALA A 96 48.63 -12.64 -6.69
CA ALA A 96 49.52 -11.57 -6.25
C ALA A 96 50.44 -12.02 -5.11
N ALA A 97 49.95 -12.83 -4.16
CA ALA A 97 50.78 -13.42 -3.11
C ALA A 97 51.90 -14.31 -3.69
N ARG A 98 51.57 -15.21 -4.63
CA ARG A 98 52.56 -16.05 -5.31
C ARG A 98 53.61 -15.23 -6.07
N ILE A 99 53.22 -14.13 -6.70
CA ILE A 99 54.17 -13.21 -7.35
C ILE A 99 55.09 -12.58 -6.30
N GLY A 100 54.56 -12.14 -5.16
CA GLY A 100 55.35 -11.60 -4.06
C GLY A 100 56.41 -12.58 -3.53
N ASP A 101 56.06 -13.86 -3.40
CA ASP A 101 57.01 -14.91 -3.00
C ASP A 101 58.15 -15.06 -4.01
N VAL A 102 57.82 -15.08 -5.32
CA VAL A 102 58.82 -15.16 -6.39
C VAL A 102 59.74 -13.93 -6.40
N VAL A 103 59.18 -12.73 -6.24
CA VAL A 103 59.96 -11.48 -6.20
C VAL A 103 60.90 -11.46 -5.00
N THR A 104 60.48 -12.00 -3.86
CA THR A 104 61.33 -12.15 -2.67
C THR A 104 62.53 -13.07 -2.93
N VAL A 105 62.31 -14.19 -3.64
CA VAL A 105 63.41 -15.09 -4.05
C VAL A 105 64.37 -14.38 -5.02
N ILE A 106 63.86 -13.63 -6.01
CA ILE A 106 64.68 -12.90 -6.98
C ILE A 106 65.53 -11.83 -6.27
N ALA A 107 64.95 -11.08 -5.32
CA ALA A 107 65.68 -10.11 -4.51
C ALA A 107 66.81 -10.79 -3.71
N GLY A 108 66.56 -11.98 -3.14
CA GLY A 108 67.58 -12.78 -2.48
C GLY A 108 68.72 -13.20 -3.43
N LEU A 109 68.39 -13.64 -4.64
CA LEU A 109 69.37 -14.02 -5.67
C LEU A 109 70.19 -12.81 -6.16
N ALA A 110 69.57 -11.65 -6.34
CA ALA A 110 70.25 -10.42 -6.72
C ALA A 110 71.22 -9.95 -5.63
N SER A 111 70.81 -9.98 -4.36
CA SER A 111 71.69 -9.71 -3.22
C SER A 111 72.88 -10.67 -3.15
N GLN A 112 72.66 -11.98 -3.35
CA GLN A 112 73.73 -12.97 -3.39
C GLN A 112 74.67 -12.77 -4.59
N THR A 113 74.13 -12.42 -5.75
CA THR A 113 74.90 -12.12 -6.97
C THR A 113 75.77 -10.88 -6.78
N ASN A 114 75.24 -9.85 -6.12
CA ASN A 114 75.99 -8.65 -5.76
C ASN A 114 77.15 -8.97 -4.81
N LEU A 115 76.94 -9.85 -3.81
CA LEU A 115 78.01 -10.33 -2.93
C LEU A 115 79.08 -11.14 -3.68
N LEU A 116 78.67 -12.03 -4.59
CA LEU A 116 79.60 -12.79 -5.44
C LEU A 116 80.42 -11.88 -6.35
N ALA A 117 79.79 -10.89 -6.97
CA ALA A 117 80.44 -9.89 -7.82
C ALA A 117 81.42 -9.03 -7.04
N LEU A 118 81.09 -8.67 -5.78
CA LEU A 118 82.00 -7.98 -4.89
C LEU A 118 83.24 -8.82 -4.57
N ASN A 119 83.05 -10.09 -4.21
CA ASN A 119 84.17 -11.02 -3.97
C ASN A 119 85.05 -11.19 -5.21
N ALA A 120 84.44 -11.31 -6.39
CA ALA A 120 85.18 -11.38 -7.66
C ALA A 120 85.97 -10.10 -7.94
N THR A 121 85.42 -8.93 -7.61
CA THR A 121 86.11 -7.63 -7.74
C THR A 121 87.34 -7.58 -6.83
N ILE A 122 87.23 -8.08 -5.59
CA ILE A 122 88.33 -8.17 -4.63
C ILE A 122 89.43 -9.09 -5.15
N GLU A 123 89.08 -10.27 -5.64
CA GLU A 123 90.08 -11.23 -6.13
C GLU A 123 90.74 -10.76 -7.45
N ALA A 124 89.98 -10.09 -8.32
CA ALA A 124 90.54 -9.46 -9.52
C ALA A 124 91.54 -8.34 -9.18
N ALA A 125 91.27 -7.54 -8.15
CA ALA A 125 92.22 -6.55 -7.65
C ALA A 125 93.49 -7.22 -7.07
N ARG A 126 93.34 -8.38 -6.43
CA ARG A 126 94.46 -9.16 -5.87
C ARG A 126 95.37 -9.76 -6.95
N ALA A 127 94.82 -10.09 -8.11
CA ALA A 127 95.57 -10.60 -9.27
C ALA A 127 96.33 -9.50 -10.06
N GLY A 128 96.17 -8.22 -9.72
CA GLY A 128 96.87 -7.11 -10.35
C GLY A 128 96.53 -6.95 -11.85
N GLU A 129 97.55 -6.72 -12.69
CA GLU A 129 97.39 -6.53 -14.14
C GLU A 129 96.69 -7.72 -14.83
N ALA A 130 96.93 -8.96 -14.37
CA ALA A 130 96.32 -10.16 -14.93
C ALA A 130 94.80 -10.26 -14.67
N GLY A 131 94.29 -9.56 -13.65
CA GLY A 131 92.88 -9.56 -13.25
C GLY A 131 92.02 -8.49 -13.92
N ARG A 132 92.59 -7.59 -14.73
CA ARG A 132 91.87 -6.41 -15.29
C ARG A 132 90.58 -6.76 -16.04
N GLY A 133 90.62 -7.78 -16.91
CA GLY A 133 89.42 -8.22 -17.65
C GLY A 133 88.34 -8.79 -16.72
N PHE A 134 88.76 -9.51 -15.68
CA PHE A 134 87.85 -10.07 -14.67
C PHE A 134 87.21 -8.99 -13.79
N ALA A 135 87.97 -7.92 -13.47
CA ALA A 135 87.47 -6.78 -12.72
C ALA A 135 86.34 -6.04 -13.45
N VAL A 136 86.45 -5.89 -14.78
CA VAL A 136 85.40 -5.26 -15.61
C VAL A 136 84.11 -6.10 -15.57
N VAL A 137 84.22 -7.41 -15.77
CA VAL A 137 83.07 -8.32 -15.71
C VAL A 137 82.43 -8.31 -14.32
N ALA A 138 83.22 -8.34 -13.25
CA ALA A 138 82.72 -8.31 -11.88
C ALA A 138 81.97 -7.00 -11.57
N ALA A 139 82.47 -5.85 -12.06
CA ALA A 139 81.78 -4.57 -11.93
C ALA A 139 80.44 -4.54 -12.68
N GLU A 140 80.39 -5.09 -13.90
CA GLU A 140 79.17 -5.16 -14.69
C GLU A 140 78.11 -6.07 -14.03
N VAL A 141 78.51 -7.24 -13.53
CA VAL A 141 77.62 -8.13 -12.77
C VAL A 141 77.10 -7.45 -11.51
N LYS A 142 77.95 -6.69 -10.80
CA LYS A 142 77.53 -5.92 -9.62
C LYS A 142 76.48 -4.86 -9.97
N GLN A 143 76.67 -4.16 -11.10
CA GLN A 143 75.72 -3.16 -11.58
C GLN A 143 74.37 -3.78 -11.96
N LEU A 144 74.39 -4.91 -12.69
CA LEU A 144 73.20 -5.67 -13.07
C LEU A 144 72.44 -6.15 -11.83
N ALA A 145 73.14 -6.71 -10.83
CA ALA A 145 72.53 -7.13 -9.58
C ALA A 145 71.85 -5.95 -8.85
N GLY A 146 72.49 -4.79 -8.80
CA GLY A 146 71.89 -3.58 -8.22
C GLY A 146 70.73 -2.99 -9.04
N GLN A 147 70.66 -3.24 -10.35
CA GLN A 147 69.47 -2.94 -11.16
C GLN A 147 68.34 -3.94 -10.88
N THR A 148 68.66 -5.22 -10.73
CA THR A 148 67.67 -6.26 -10.36
C THR A 148 67.06 -5.99 -9.00
N ASP A 149 67.86 -5.64 -7.98
CA ASP A 149 67.35 -5.27 -6.64
C ASP A 149 66.33 -4.14 -6.74
N ARG A 150 66.65 -3.05 -7.44
CA ARG A 150 65.72 -1.92 -7.64
C ARG A 150 64.44 -2.33 -8.35
N ALA A 151 64.55 -3.11 -9.42
CA ALA A 151 63.39 -3.62 -10.15
C ALA A 151 62.50 -4.51 -9.25
N THR A 152 63.09 -5.37 -8.41
CA THR A 152 62.31 -6.20 -7.48
C THR A 152 61.62 -5.40 -6.39
N GLN A 153 62.21 -4.29 -5.93
CA GLN A 153 61.56 -3.36 -4.98
C GLN A 153 60.35 -2.67 -5.61
N GLU A 154 60.48 -2.20 -6.85
CA GLU A 154 59.37 -1.59 -7.60
C GLU A 154 58.23 -2.60 -7.83
N ILE A 155 58.54 -3.83 -8.25
CA ILE A 155 57.55 -4.89 -8.42
C ILE A 155 56.88 -5.23 -7.08
N SER A 156 57.65 -5.32 -5.99
CA SER A 156 57.10 -5.59 -4.65
C SER A 156 56.09 -4.51 -4.23
N ALA A 157 56.39 -3.24 -4.48
CA ALA A 157 55.47 -2.15 -4.21
C ALA A 157 54.18 -2.25 -5.05
N GLN A 158 54.29 -2.63 -6.34
CA GLN A 158 53.11 -2.86 -7.18
C GLN A 158 52.27 -4.05 -6.71
N VAL A 159 52.89 -5.16 -6.33
CA VAL A 159 52.20 -6.34 -5.80
C VAL A 159 51.44 -5.99 -4.51
N ALA A 160 52.07 -5.23 -3.60
CA ALA A 160 51.42 -4.78 -2.38
C ALA A 160 50.20 -3.88 -2.67
N ALA A 161 50.31 -2.98 -3.66
CA ALA A 161 49.20 -2.13 -4.09
C ALA A 161 48.04 -2.93 -4.72
N ILE A 162 48.35 -3.97 -5.50
CA ILE A 162 47.35 -4.90 -6.05
C ILE A 162 46.62 -5.61 -4.92
N GLN A 163 47.35 -6.21 -3.98
CA GLN A 163 46.77 -6.90 -2.83
C GLN A 163 45.86 -5.99 -2.00
N ASP A 164 46.28 -4.74 -1.76
CA ASP A 164 45.46 -3.77 -1.04
C ASP A 164 44.17 -3.42 -1.79
N THR A 165 44.27 -3.17 -3.09
CA THR A 165 43.11 -2.88 -3.94
C THR A 165 42.14 -4.05 -3.98
N THR A 166 42.65 -5.29 -4.07
CA THR A 166 41.84 -6.52 -4.01
C THR A 166 41.11 -6.68 -2.67
N ARG A 167 41.77 -6.39 -1.54
CA ARG A 167 41.11 -6.41 -0.21
C ARG A 167 39.99 -5.38 -0.12
N ARG A 168 40.25 -4.15 -0.58
CA ARG A 168 39.25 -3.07 -0.59
C ARG A 168 38.06 -3.40 -1.49
N ALA A 169 38.30 -3.98 -2.66
CA ALA A 169 37.23 -4.45 -3.54
C ALA A 169 36.38 -5.53 -2.87
N THR A 170 37.00 -6.53 -2.24
CA THR A 170 36.30 -7.60 -1.52
C THR A 170 35.43 -7.04 -0.38
N ALA A 171 35.95 -6.08 0.39
CA ALA A 171 35.18 -5.44 1.46
C ALA A 171 33.96 -4.67 0.91
N ALA A 172 34.15 -3.87 -0.15
CA ALA A 172 33.06 -3.14 -0.79
C ALA A 172 31.97 -4.08 -1.32
N MET A 173 32.36 -5.24 -1.82
CA MET A 173 31.40 -6.25 -2.28
C MET A 173 30.63 -6.92 -1.15
N GLY A 174 31.27 -7.12 0.00
CA GLY A 174 30.58 -7.54 1.22
C GLY A 174 29.48 -6.55 1.63
N GLU A 175 29.76 -5.24 1.54
CA GLU A 175 28.75 -4.21 1.80
C GLU A 175 27.57 -4.26 0.81
N VAL A 176 27.85 -4.51 -0.48
CA VAL A 176 26.80 -4.65 -1.50
C VAL A 176 25.94 -5.90 -1.23
N ALA A 177 26.56 -7.02 -0.85
CA ALA A 177 25.84 -8.25 -0.51
C ALA A 177 24.93 -8.05 0.72
N GLU A 178 25.41 -7.37 1.77
CA GLU A 178 24.61 -7.02 2.94
C GLU A 178 23.41 -6.13 2.58
N ARG A 179 23.60 -5.10 1.75
CA ARG A 179 22.51 -4.25 1.27
C ARG A 179 21.50 -5.04 0.45
N ALA A 180 21.95 -5.95 -0.40
CA ALA A 180 21.07 -6.81 -1.18
C ALA A 180 20.24 -7.76 -0.30
N ARG A 181 20.84 -8.35 0.75
CA ARG A 181 20.11 -9.14 1.77
C ARG A 181 19.07 -8.29 2.51
N ALA A 182 19.41 -7.05 2.87
CA ALA A 182 18.48 -6.14 3.51
C ALA A 182 17.28 -5.81 2.59
N ILE A 183 17.51 -5.62 1.29
CA ILE A 183 16.44 -5.45 0.29
C ILE A 183 15.52 -6.67 0.28
N ASN A 184 16.07 -7.88 0.28
CA ASN A 184 15.27 -9.10 0.31
C ASN A 184 14.36 -9.19 1.56
N GLY A 185 14.89 -8.81 2.72
CA GLY A 185 14.08 -8.74 3.96
C GLY A 185 13.01 -7.63 3.93
N VAL A 186 13.23 -6.54 3.20
CA VAL A 186 12.20 -5.52 2.95
C VAL A 186 11.13 -6.08 2.02
N THR A 187 11.51 -6.74 0.93
CA THR A 187 10.55 -7.30 -0.03
C THR A 187 9.63 -8.35 0.61
N ASP A 188 10.14 -9.18 1.53
CA ASP A 188 9.30 -10.15 2.26
C ASP A 188 8.26 -9.46 3.16
N ARG A 189 8.65 -8.38 3.85
CA ARG A 189 7.71 -7.59 4.67
C ARG A 189 6.66 -6.90 3.81
N VAL A 190 7.05 -6.37 2.65
CA VAL A 190 6.11 -5.74 1.71
C VAL A 190 5.17 -6.79 1.12
N ALA A 191 5.66 -7.99 0.76
CA ALA A 191 4.82 -9.08 0.28
C ALA A 191 3.74 -9.47 1.31
N THR A 192 4.12 -9.58 2.59
CA THR A 192 3.16 -9.85 3.68
C THR A 192 2.11 -8.73 3.81
N ALA A 193 2.53 -7.48 3.65
CA ALA A 193 1.62 -6.34 3.68
C ALA A 193 0.67 -6.32 2.47
N VAL A 194 1.15 -6.69 1.29
CA VAL A 194 0.36 -6.86 0.06
C VAL A 194 -0.73 -7.92 0.28
N ASP A 195 -0.39 -9.10 0.79
CA ASP A 195 -1.38 -10.16 1.08
C ASP A 195 -2.46 -9.69 2.07
N THR A 196 -2.05 -8.94 3.10
CA THR A 196 -2.98 -8.34 4.07
C THR A 196 -3.92 -7.33 3.39
N GLN A 197 -3.38 -6.50 2.48
CA GLN A 197 -4.16 -5.52 1.72
C GLN A 197 -5.14 -6.17 0.74
N VAL A 198 -4.80 -7.32 0.14
CA VAL A 198 -5.73 -8.11 -0.68
C VAL A 198 -6.94 -8.51 0.16
N GLY A 199 -6.71 -9.08 1.35
CA GLY A 199 -7.78 -9.46 2.27
C GLY A 199 -8.66 -8.28 2.71
N ALA A 200 -8.05 -7.15 3.03
CA ALA A 200 -8.77 -5.93 3.39
C ALA A 200 -9.62 -5.40 2.23
N THR A 201 -9.09 -5.41 1.01
CA THR A 201 -9.82 -4.98 -0.20
C THR A 201 -11.02 -5.87 -0.47
N GLN A 202 -10.87 -7.20 -0.32
CA GLN A 202 -11.98 -8.14 -0.44
C GLN A 202 -13.05 -7.94 0.66
N ALA A 203 -12.64 -7.58 1.87
CA ALA A 203 -13.57 -7.22 2.94
C ALA A 203 -14.36 -5.94 2.61
N ILE A 204 -13.70 -4.93 2.02
CA ILE A 204 -14.37 -3.70 1.55
C ILE A 204 -15.41 -4.03 0.47
N VAL A 205 -15.04 -4.84 -0.53
CA VAL A 205 -15.99 -5.25 -1.60
C VAL A 205 -17.22 -5.94 -1.01
N ARG A 206 -17.04 -6.84 -0.04
CA ARG A 206 -18.16 -7.48 0.66
C ARG A 206 -19.03 -6.48 1.43
N GLY A 207 -18.41 -5.59 2.21
CA GLY A 207 -19.15 -4.56 2.96
C GLY A 207 -19.92 -3.59 2.05
N VAL A 208 -19.39 -3.28 0.87
CA VAL A 208 -20.08 -2.48 -0.16
C VAL A 208 -21.30 -3.22 -0.69
N ALA A 209 -21.18 -4.53 -1.00
CA ALA A 209 -22.30 -5.34 -1.45
C ALA A 209 -23.41 -5.45 -0.40
N GLU A 210 -23.04 -5.65 0.87
CA GLU A 210 -23.97 -5.67 2.01
C GLU A 210 -24.67 -4.32 2.17
N THR A 211 -23.92 -3.21 2.07
CA THR A 211 -24.48 -1.86 2.13
C THR A 211 -25.48 -1.62 0.99
N ALA A 212 -25.12 -2.00 -0.24
CA ALA A 212 -26.00 -1.86 -1.39
C ALA A 212 -27.30 -2.67 -1.21
N ALA A 213 -27.21 -3.91 -0.74
CA ALA A 213 -28.38 -4.73 -0.41
C ALA A 213 -29.25 -4.08 0.67
N GLY A 214 -28.64 -3.56 1.74
CA GLY A 214 -29.34 -2.84 2.80
C GLY A 214 -30.08 -1.59 2.28
N THR A 215 -29.45 -0.81 1.39
CA THR A 215 -30.11 0.35 0.78
C THR A 215 -31.30 -0.03 -0.09
N ALA A 216 -31.23 -1.17 -0.78
CA ALA A 216 -32.37 -1.69 -1.56
C ALA A 216 -33.54 -2.11 -0.66
N THR A 217 -33.27 -2.75 0.48
CA THR A 217 -34.28 -3.07 1.49
C THR A 217 -34.94 -1.81 2.05
N VAL A 218 -34.14 -0.80 2.42
CA VAL A 218 -34.67 0.50 2.91
C VAL A 218 -35.55 1.15 1.86
N ARG A 219 -35.15 1.14 0.58
CA ARG A 219 -35.97 1.69 -0.51
C ARG A 219 -37.34 1.03 -0.59
N GLY A 220 -37.41 -0.30 -0.53
CA GLY A 220 -38.67 -1.03 -0.53
C GLY A 220 -39.56 -0.71 0.67
N ALA A 221 -38.98 -0.57 1.87
CA ALA A 221 -39.72 -0.17 3.06
C ALA A 221 -40.26 1.26 2.97
N VAL A 222 -39.49 2.17 2.36
CA VAL A 222 -39.88 3.56 2.11
C VAL A 222 -41.01 3.67 1.10
N ASP A 223 -40.95 2.89 0.01
CA ASP A 223 -42.02 2.81 -0.99
C ASP A 223 -43.33 2.32 -0.34
N GLY A 224 -43.25 1.31 0.53
CA GLY A 224 -44.39 0.83 1.32
C GLY A 224 -44.96 1.89 2.27
N LEU A 225 -44.09 2.59 3.02
CA LEU A 225 -44.52 3.66 3.92
C LEU A 225 -45.21 4.82 3.17
N ALA A 226 -44.72 5.18 1.98
CA ALA A 226 -45.34 6.19 1.14
C ALA A 226 -46.74 5.74 0.67
N HIS A 227 -46.91 4.46 0.34
CA HIS A 227 -48.20 3.89 -0.01
C HIS A 227 -49.19 3.90 1.17
N ASP A 228 -48.76 3.47 2.35
CA ASP A 228 -49.59 3.45 3.56
C ASP A 228 -50.00 4.86 4.00
N ALA A 229 -49.08 5.83 3.86
CA ALA A 229 -49.37 7.24 4.08
C ALA A 229 -50.42 7.77 3.09
N ALA A 230 -50.31 7.43 1.80
CA ALA A 230 -51.33 7.82 0.82
C ALA A 230 -52.70 7.22 1.17
N ALA A 231 -52.76 5.92 1.50
CA ALA A 231 -54.00 5.24 1.89
C ALA A 231 -54.62 5.85 3.17
N THR A 232 -53.80 6.19 4.16
CA THR A 232 -54.25 6.86 5.39
C THR A 232 -54.81 8.26 5.09
N GLY A 233 -54.15 9.02 4.23
CA GLY A 233 -54.63 10.32 3.78
C GLY A 233 -55.96 10.23 3.04
N ASP A 234 -56.16 9.18 2.24
CA ASP A 234 -57.42 8.92 1.52
C ASP A 234 -58.55 8.55 2.49
N ALA A 235 -58.29 7.65 3.43
CA ALA A 235 -59.24 7.28 4.48
C ALA A 235 -59.63 8.48 5.36
N ALA A 236 -58.65 9.31 5.73
CA ALA A 236 -58.91 10.55 6.46
C ALA A 236 -59.84 11.50 5.68
N ARG A 237 -59.66 11.65 4.36
CA ARG A 237 -60.57 12.45 3.53
C ARG A 237 -61.98 11.88 3.48
N GLN A 238 -62.13 10.56 3.44
CA GLN A 238 -63.44 9.90 3.52
C GLN A 238 -64.13 10.15 4.87
N VAL A 239 -63.39 10.07 5.98
CA VAL A 239 -63.93 10.37 7.32
C VAL A 239 -64.33 11.84 7.44
N LEU A 240 -63.54 12.78 6.91
CA LEU A 240 -63.91 14.21 6.86
C LEU A 240 -65.23 14.43 6.13
N GLN A 241 -65.40 13.79 4.97
CA GLN A 241 -66.62 13.90 4.18
C GLN A 241 -67.83 13.30 4.91
N ALA A 242 -67.65 12.17 5.59
CA ALA A 242 -68.69 11.54 6.38
C ALA A 242 -69.07 12.42 7.59
N ALA A 243 -68.09 12.98 8.30
CA ALA A 243 -68.30 13.88 9.42
C ALA A 243 -69.05 15.16 9.02
N ASP A 244 -68.68 15.77 7.89
CA ASP A 244 -69.38 16.94 7.34
C ASP A 244 -70.84 16.60 6.97
N THR A 245 -71.06 15.44 6.35
CA THR A 245 -72.42 14.95 6.02
C THR A 245 -73.26 14.75 7.29
N VAL A 246 -72.71 14.12 8.33
CA VAL A 246 -73.40 13.91 9.62
C VAL A 246 -73.71 15.26 10.30
N ALA A 247 -72.77 16.20 10.30
CA ALA A 247 -72.98 17.54 10.84
C ALA A 247 -74.11 18.28 10.12
N GLN A 248 -74.15 18.23 8.78
CA GLN A 248 -75.22 18.83 7.98
C GLN A 248 -76.58 18.18 8.24
N GLN A 249 -76.64 16.85 8.32
CA GLN A 249 -77.88 16.12 8.63
C GLN A 249 -78.37 16.43 10.05
N SER A 250 -77.48 16.46 11.05
CA SER A 250 -77.82 16.82 12.43
C SER A 250 -78.37 18.25 12.52
N ALA A 251 -77.74 19.21 11.83
CA ALA A 251 -78.21 20.59 11.75
C ALA A 251 -79.60 20.71 11.10
N SER A 252 -79.84 19.95 10.03
CA SER A 252 -81.14 19.89 9.33
C SER A 252 -82.24 19.32 10.23
N ILE A 253 -81.99 18.16 10.88
CA ILE A 253 -82.94 17.55 11.83
C ILE A 253 -83.21 18.51 12.99
N GLY A 254 -82.16 19.16 13.53
CA GLY A 254 -82.32 20.15 14.59
C GLY A 254 -83.16 21.35 14.18
N ALA A 255 -83.04 21.83 12.93
CA ALA A 255 -83.88 22.90 12.41
C ALA A 255 -85.35 22.44 12.26
N GLU A 256 -85.56 21.23 11.77
CA GLU A 256 -86.89 20.65 11.57
C GLU A 256 -87.61 20.40 12.89
N VAL A 257 -86.90 19.89 13.91
CA VAL A 257 -87.43 19.72 15.27
C VAL A 257 -87.78 21.07 15.90
N ARG A 258 -86.92 22.10 15.75
CA ARG A 258 -87.23 23.45 16.25
C ARG A 258 -88.47 24.03 15.57
N ARG A 259 -88.61 23.84 14.27
CA ARG A 259 -89.78 24.26 13.49
C ARG A 259 -91.06 23.57 13.99
N PHE A 260 -91.02 22.25 14.13
CA PHE A 260 -92.12 21.44 14.65
C PHE A 260 -92.56 21.89 16.06
N LEU A 261 -91.61 22.10 16.97
CA LEU A 261 -91.88 22.58 18.32
C LEU A 261 -92.45 24.01 18.35
N ALA A 262 -92.02 24.89 17.43
CA ALA A 262 -92.57 26.23 17.30
C ALA A 262 -94.03 26.20 16.79
N THR A 263 -94.34 25.34 15.82
CA THR A 263 -95.71 25.14 15.33
C THR A 263 -96.63 24.59 16.42
N LEU A 264 -96.16 23.62 17.21
CA LEU A 264 -96.92 23.09 18.36
C LEU A 264 -97.18 24.12 19.47
N ARG A 265 -96.30 25.12 19.64
CA ARG A 265 -96.48 26.19 20.63
C ARG A 265 -97.40 27.32 20.13
N ALA A 266 -97.62 27.41 18.82
CA ALA A 266 -98.48 28.41 18.19
C ALA A 266 -99.92 27.90 17.95
N ALA A 267 -100.17 26.61 18.18
CA ALA A 267 -101.47 25.95 18.16
C ALA A 267 -102.02 25.77 19.59
#